data_AF-A0A7W0GGX7-F1
#
_entry.id   AF-A0A7W0GGX7-F1
#
_cell.length_a   1.000
_cell.length_b   1.000
_cell.length_c   1.000
_cell.angle_alpha   90.00
_cell.angle_beta   90.00
_cell.angle_gamma   90.00
#
_symmetry.space_group_name_H-M   'P 1'
#
loop_
_entity.id
_entity.type
_entity.pdbx_description
1 polymer ?
#
loop_
_entity_poly.entity_id
_entity_poly.type
_entity_poly.pdbx_seq_one_letter_code
_entity_poly.pdbx_strand_id
1 'polypeptide(L)'
;MTDPFGALRLDVPAVDPDPDFTTRLRARLQRALTLPRGVAVSTTAVPEAAIQDAVLGAAVPYLAVGDARAAIEWYVDVFGAEVAYDPIVMPDGRVGHCELTIGGGKIYLADEHPEIGVIAPSPEASAVSLMLGVHDAEAVRAAALARGATGDREPYDGHGQHNAWIVDPFGHRWGLSSPLTATASTGGVHHGDVVYASVWAAEPTRAAAFYSAVLGWRCERNERGYDVAGTRLNLGIYAVPDDPGLFCCYAVDDLDAAVERVRAAGGTATDIDVRPYGRISDCTDDQGAPFALTTVPADAPEDRASNVKGQGDLTYITYEVADSKRFRAFYGSVLGW
;
A
#
# COMPACT_ATOMS: atom_id res chain seq x y z
N MET A 1 3.64 -25.44 11.70
CA MET A 1 3.29 -24.01 11.61
C MET A 1 2.23 -23.71 12.64
N THR A 2 2.39 -22.66 13.42
CA THR A 2 1.40 -22.23 14.42
C THR A 2 0.22 -21.64 13.67
N ASP A 3 -0.99 -22.13 13.96
CA ASP A 3 -2.23 -21.62 13.38
C ASP A 3 -2.34 -20.10 13.61
N PRO A 4 -2.35 -19.26 12.55
CA PRO A 4 -2.41 -17.81 12.66
C PRO A 4 -3.72 -17.32 13.30
N PHE A 5 -4.75 -18.17 13.39
CA PHE A 5 -6.04 -17.89 14.04
C PHE A 5 -6.16 -18.49 15.45
N GLY A 6 -5.07 -19.03 16.01
CA GLY A 6 -5.07 -19.60 17.36
C GLY A 6 -5.58 -18.64 18.44
N ALA A 7 -5.33 -17.33 18.28
CA ALA A 7 -5.82 -16.29 19.18
C ALA A 7 -7.36 -16.17 19.19
N LEU A 8 -8.05 -16.52 18.10
CA LEU A 8 -9.52 -16.47 18.00
C LEU A 8 -10.20 -17.67 18.68
N ARG A 9 -9.43 -18.68 19.09
CA ARG A 9 -9.94 -19.84 19.84
C ARG A 9 -9.88 -19.66 21.35
N LEU A 10 -9.25 -18.58 21.82
CA LEU A 10 -9.17 -18.26 23.23
C LEU A 10 -10.43 -17.48 23.63
N ASP A 11 -11.12 -17.91 24.68
CA ASP A 11 -12.09 -17.06 25.36
C ASP A 11 -11.34 -15.82 25.85
N VAL A 12 -11.66 -14.65 25.30
CA VAL A 12 -11.17 -13.38 25.82
C VAL A 12 -12.13 -12.98 26.93
N PRO A 13 -11.78 -13.18 28.22
CA PRO A 13 -12.63 -12.69 29.29
C PRO A 13 -12.72 -11.17 29.18
N ALA A 14 -13.88 -10.60 29.47
CA ALA A 14 -14.00 -9.16 29.65
C ALA A 14 -12.99 -8.73 30.72
N VAL A 15 -11.96 -7.99 30.31
CA VAL A 15 -10.95 -7.47 31.22
C VAL A 15 -11.48 -6.14 31.72
N ASP A 16 -11.69 -6.03 33.03
CA ASP A 16 -11.98 -4.75 33.65
C ASP A 16 -10.85 -3.77 33.34
N PRO A 17 -11.16 -2.53 32.92
CA PRO A 17 -10.14 -1.55 32.59
C PRO A 17 -9.25 -1.31 33.80
N ASP A 18 -7.95 -1.12 33.55
CA ASP A 18 -6.96 -0.78 34.57
C ASP A 18 -7.53 0.31 35.53
N PRO A 19 -7.57 0.04 36.85
CA PRO A 19 -8.06 1.01 37.84
C PRO A 19 -7.38 2.37 37.77
N ASP A 20 -6.09 2.42 37.41
CA ASP A 20 -5.32 3.66 37.28
C ASP A 20 -5.71 4.42 36.00
N PHE A 21 -5.98 3.71 34.91
CA PHE A 21 -6.55 4.31 33.71
C PHE A 21 -7.94 4.89 33.99
N THR A 22 -8.81 4.12 34.65
CA THR A 22 -10.17 4.53 35.02
C THR A 22 -10.15 5.76 35.93
N THR A 23 -9.24 5.78 36.90
CA THR A 23 -9.06 6.92 37.82
C THR A 23 -8.58 8.17 37.09
N ARG A 24 -7.59 8.04 36.20
CA ARG A 24 -7.09 9.17 35.39
C ARG A 24 -8.16 9.72 34.44
N LEU A 25 -8.91 8.85 33.78
CA LEU A 25 -9.98 9.23 32.86
C LEU A 25 -11.11 9.95 33.60
N ARG A 26 -11.55 9.39 34.74
CA ARG A 26 -12.58 10.00 35.59
C ARG A 26 -12.15 11.38 36.08
N ALA A 27 -10.91 11.53 36.56
CA ALA A 27 -10.38 12.82 36.98
C ALA A 27 -10.33 13.83 35.82
N ARG A 28 -10.01 13.40 34.60
CA ARG A 28 -10.00 14.28 33.41
C ARG A 28 -11.41 14.74 33.02
N LEU A 29 -12.39 13.84 33.04
CA LEU A 29 -13.78 14.16 32.73
C LEU A 29 -14.40 15.07 33.80
N GLN A 30 -14.13 14.81 35.08
CA GLN A 30 -14.59 15.67 36.18
C GLN A 30 -14.01 17.08 36.06
N ARG A 31 -12.71 17.21 35.77
CA ARG A 31 -12.09 18.53 35.51
C ARG A 31 -12.74 19.24 34.34
N ALA A 32 -13.00 18.55 33.23
CA ALA A 32 -13.65 19.11 32.05
C ALA A 32 -15.09 19.59 32.34
N LEU A 33 -15.82 18.84 33.18
CA LEU A 33 -17.19 19.19 33.57
C LEU A 33 -17.26 20.35 34.57
N THR A 34 -16.18 20.61 35.33
CA THR A 34 -16.11 21.72 36.29
C THR A 34 -15.59 23.03 35.70
N LEU A 35 -15.16 23.04 34.43
CA LEU A 35 -14.74 24.28 33.77
C LEU A 35 -15.98 25.18 33.52
N PRO A 36 -15.93 26.48 33.84
CA PRO A 36 -17.02 27.40 33.55
C PRO A 36 -17.27 27.44 32.04
N ARG A 37 -18.50 27.15 31.60
CA ARG A 37 -18.87 27.31 30.19
C ARG A 37 -18.75 28.77 29.80
N GLY A 38 -17.85 29.08 28.87
CA GLY A 38 -17.67 30.40 28.29
C GLY A 38 -16.50 31.24 28.82
N VAL A 39 -15.60 30.69 29.62
CA VAL A 39 -14.34 31.38 29.96
C VAL A 39 -13.27 30.98 28.95
N ALA A 40 -12.85 31.93 28.12
CA ALA A 40 -11.67 31.81 27.27
C ALA A 40 -10.43 31.76 28.17
N VAL A 41 -9.86 30.56 28.32
CA VAL A 41 -8.54 30.41 28.91
C VAL A 41 -7.55 30.90 27.85
N SER A 42 -6.80 31.96 28.19
CA SER A 42 -5.70 32.44 27.36
C SER A 42 -4.59 31.39 27.34
N THR A 43 -4.72 30.48 26.39
CA THR A 43 -3.64 29.70 25.82
C THR A 43 -3.59 30.15 24.37
N THR A 44 -2.41 30.53 23.90
CA THR A 44 -2.11 30.86 22.50
C THR A 44 -2.60 29.72 21.60
N ALA A 45 -3.83 29.83 21.14
CA ALA A 45 -4.47 28.93 20.19
C ALA A 45 -4.51 29.66 18.86
N VAL A 46 -3.62 29.24 17.96
CA VAL A 46 -3.73 29.45 16.52
C VAL A 46 -5.06 28.80 16.07
N PRO A 47 -5.80 29.37 15.10
CA PRO A 47 -7.07 28.81 14.66
C PRO A 47 -6.88 27.36 14.22
N GLU A 48 -7.84 26.52 14.58
CA GLU A 48 -7.93 25.11 14.19
C GLU A 48 -8.14 25.04 12.67
N ALA A 49 -7.01 25.05 11.95
CA ALA A 49 -6.96 24.63 10.57
C ALA A 49 -7.33 23.15 10.51
N ALA A 50 -8.13 22.81 9.51
CA ALA A 50 -8.58 21.47 9.20
C ALA A 50 -7.45 20.45 9.34
N ILE A 51 -7.79 19.26 9.83
CA ILE A 51 -6.89 18.10 9.95
C ILE A 51 -6.17 17.90 8.60
N GLN A 52 -4.96 18.43 8.49
CA GLN A 52 -3.97 18.04 7.51
C GLN A 52 -3.21 16.88 8.14
N ASP A 53 -3.17 15.76 7.41
CA ASP A 53 -2.52 14.52 7.84
C ASP A 53 -1.19 14.78 8.54
N ALA A 54 -1.09 14.21 9.74
CA ALA A 54 0.08 14.36 10.60
C ALA A 54 1.31 13.76 9.90
N VAL A 55 2.21 14.62 9.42
CA VAL A 55 3.61 14.25 9.21
C VAL A 55 4.19 14.02 10.61
N LEU A 56 4.30 12.76 11.00
CA LEU A 56 5.05 12.32 12.18
C LEU A 56 6.45 12.96 12.12
N GLY A 57 6.85 13.64 13.20
CA GLY A 57 8.14 14.30 13.32
C GLY A 57 9.31 13.36 13.02
N ALA A 58 9.86 13.48 11.82
CA ALA A 58 11.05 12.77 11.36
C ALA A 58 12.27 13.71 11.41
N ALA A 59 13.47 13.13 11.31
CA ALA A 59 14.70 13.90 11.12
C ALA A 59 14.58 14.79 9.89
N VAL A 60 14.92 16.07 10.02
CA VAL A 60 14.98 17.02 8.90
C VAL A 60 16.38 16.91 8.28
N PRO A 61 16.54 16.39 7.06
CA PRO A 61 17.84 16.28 6.44
C PRO A 61 18.38 17.67 6.11
N TYR A 62 19.68 17.84 6.28
CA TYR A 62 20.41 19.04 5.88
C TYR A 62 21.37 18.65 4.75
N LEU A 63 21.09 19.15 3.55
CA LEU A 63 21.83 18.82 2.34
C LEU A 63 22.95 19.84 2.12
N ALA A 64 24.16 19.33 1.92
CA ALA A 64 25.27 20.10 1.36
C ALA A 64 25.25 19.90 -0.17
N VAL A 65 25.37 20.99 -0.92
CA VAL A 65 25.42 20.96 -2.39
C VAL A 65 26.52 21.89 -2.90
N GLY A 66 27.08 21.60 -4.07
CA GLY A 66 28.14 22.44 -4.66
C GLY A 66 27.66 23.81 -5.16
N ASP A 67 26.37 23.94 -5.49
CA ASP A 67 25.72 25.19 -5.87
C ASP A 67 24.28 25.20 -5.34
N ALA A 68 24.07 25.92 -4.24
CA ALA A 68 22.78 25.99 -3.55
C ALA A 68 21.71 26.74 -4.34
N ARG A 69 22.08 27.74 -5.13
CA ARG A 69 21.10 28.49 -5.94
C ARG A 69 20.54 27.60 -7.04
N ALA A 70 21.43 26.90 -7.76
CA ALA A 70 21.03 25.93 -8.75
C ALA A 70 20.19 24.79 -8.14
N ALA A 71 20.55 24.32 -6.94
CA ALA A 71 19.79 23.29 -6.23
C ALA A 71 18.39 23.73 -5.82
N ILE A 72 18.24 24.95 -5.31
CA ILE A 72 16.93 25.51 -4.97
C ILE A 72 16.04 25.57 -6.22
N GLU A 73 16.53 26.14 -7.31
CA GLU A 73 15.79 26.22 -8.58
C GLU A 73 15.40 24.83 -9.09
N TRP A 74 16.33 23.86 -9.03
CA TRP A 74 16.08 22.50 -9.47
C TRP A 74 15.01 21.79 -8.61
N TYR A 75 15.06 21.92 -7.28
CA TYR A 75 14.06 21.30 -6.40
C TYR A 75 12.68 21.95 -6.55
N VAL A 76 12.62 23.26 -6.79
CA VAL A 76 11.36 23.95 -7.11
C VAL A 76 10.77 23.40 -8.40
N ASP A 77 11.59 23.31 -9.46
CA ASP A 77 11.13 22.90 -10.78
C ASP A 77 10.75 21.41 -10.87
N VAL A 78 11.52 20.52 -10.23
CA VAL A 78 11.38 19.07 -10.38
C VAL A 78 10.48 18.46 -9.31
N PHE A 79 10.61 18.90 -8.05
CA PHE A 79 9.85 18.35 -6.94
C PHE A 79 8.67 19.24 -6.51
N GLY A 80 8.51 20.43 -7.11
CA GLY A 80 7.51 21.39 -6.66
C GLY A 80 7.82 21.92 -5.26
N ALA A 81 9.12 22.03 -4.91
CA ALA A 81 9.53 22.56 -3.63
C ALA A 81 9.11 24.03 -3.45
N GLU A 82 8.82 24.41 -2.22
CA GLU A 82 8.55 25.81 -1.86
C GLU A 82 9.63 26.33 -0.91
N VAL A 83 10.20 27.49 -1.24
CA VAL A 83 11.14 28.19 -0.38
C VAL A 83 10.37 28.83 0.78
N ALA A 84 10.64 28.39 2.01
CA ALA A 84 9.87 28.86 3.17
C ALA A 84 10.21 30.32 3.54
N TYR A 85 11.48 30.71 3.39
CA TYR A 85 12.01 32.04 3.66
C TYR A 85 13.19 32.35 2.73
N ASP A 86 13.53 33.64 2.59
CA ASP A 86 14.69 34.07 1.82
C ASP A 86 15.97 33.33 2.28
N PRO A 87 16.77 32.75 1.35
CA PRO A 87 18.01 32.07 1.71
C PRO A 87 18.97 32.97 2.46
N ILE A 88 19.61 32.43 3.51
CA ILE A 88 20.60 33.14 4.29
C ILE A 88 21.93 33.09 3.53
N VAL A 89 22.34 34.24 2.99
CA VAL A 89 23.59 34.41 2.26
C VAL A 89 24.69 34.89 3.22
N MET A 90 25.82 34.20 3.21
CA MET A 90 27.00 34.52 3.99
C MET A 90 27.81 35.68 3.36
N PRO A 91 28.73 36.33 4.11
CA PRO A 91 29.53 37.45 3.59
C PRO A 91 30.39 37.13 2.36
N ASP A 92 30.73 35.85 2.14
CA ASP A 92 31.47 35.36 0.97
C ASP A 92 30.57 35.09 -0.25
N GLY A 93 29.25 35.28 -0.13
CA GLY A 93 28.27 35.12 -1.19
C GLY A 93 27.67 33.71 -1.31
N ARG A 94 28.12 32.73 -0.50
CA ARG A 94 27.53 31.39 -0.42
C ARG A 94 26.22 31.40 0.37
N VAL A 95 25.30 30.50 0.04
CA VAL A 95 24.09 30.25 0.82
C VAL A 95 24.45 29.36 2.01
N GLY A 96 24.43 29.93 3.21
CA GLY A 96 24.70 29.17 4.44
C GLY A 96 23.48 28.38 4.93
N HIS A 97 22.27 28.78 4.54
CA HIS A 97 21.04 28.08 4.92
C HIS A 97 19.85 28.43 4.02
N CYS A 98 19.07 27.44 3.64
CA CYS A 98 17.77 27.55 3.00
C CYS A 98 16.85 26.47 3.55
N GLU A 99 15.58 26.83 3.80
CA GLU A 99 14.53 25.87 4.13
C GLU A 99 13.61 25.66 2.93
N LEU A 100 13.44 24.41 2.53
CA LEU A 100 12.51 24.00 1.48
C LEU A 100 11.41 23.12 2.06
N THR A 101 10.16 23.38 1.65
CA THR A 101 9.00 22.52 1.94
C THR A 101 8.72 21.67 0.72
N ILE A 102 8.68 20.34 0.88
CA ILE A 102 8.46 19.38 -0.21
C ILE A 102 7.63 18.22 0.32
N GLY A 103 6.56 17.84 -0.38
CA GLY A 103 5.74 16.67 -0.01
C GLY A 103 5.16 16.71 1.40
N GLY A 104 4.89 17.92 1.93
CA GLY A 104 4.42 18.14 3.31
C GLY A 104 5.51 18.08 4.38
N GLY A 105 6.75 17.75 4.03
CA GLY A 105 7.92 17.75 4.90
C GLY A 105 8.84 18.96 4.68
N LYS A 106 9.91 19.04 5.47
CA LYS A 106 10.98 20.04 5.34
C LYS A 106 12.32 19.39 5.04
N ILE A 107 13.13 20.07 4.25
CA ILE A 107 14.56 19.83 4.12
C ILE A 107 15.33 21.14 4.27
N TYR A 108 16.56 21.05 4.76
CA TYR A 108 17.49 22.16 4.83
C TYR A 108 18.58 22.00 3.79
N LEU A 109 19.12 23.13 3.32
CA LEU A 109 20.12 23.15 2.27
C LEU A 109 21.13 24.27 2.48
N ALA A 110 22.39 24.01 2.15
CA ALA A 110 23.45 25.01 2.08
C ALA A 110 24.47 24.66 0.99
N ASP A 111 25.21 25.67 0.54
CA ASP A 111 26.44 25.46 -0.20
C ASP A 111 27.43 24.64 0.65
N GLU A 112 28.37 23.97 -0.02
CA GLU A 112 29.45 23.29 0.67
C GLU A 112 30.38 24.27 1.43
N HIS A 113 30.73 23.86 2.64
CA HIS A 113 31.75 24.47 3.49
C HIS A 113 32.73 23.38 3.98
N PRO A 114 33.66 22.92 3.12
CA PRO A 114 34.62 21.88 3.49
C PRO A 114 35.44 22.21 4.74
N GLU A 115 35.66 23.50 5.02
CA GLU A 115 36.35 24.01 6.20
C GLU A 115 35.72 23.60 7.53
N ILE A 116 34.41 23.30 7.54
CA ILE A 116 33.65 22.86 8.72
C ILE A 116 32.98 21.49 8.51
N GLY A 117 33.36 20.76 7.45
CA GLY A 117 32.88 19.41 7.18
C GLY A 117 31.49 19.32 6.54
N VAL A 118 30.93 20.43 6.05
CA VAL A 118 29.70 20.45 5.24
C VAL A 118 30.11 20.21 3.78
N ILE A 119 30.05 18.97 3.31
CA ILE A 119 30.62 18.55 2.02
C ILE A 119 29.53 17.90 1.18
N ALA A 120 29.39 18.34 -0.07
CA ALA A 120 28.46 17.73 -1.01
C ALA A 120 28.87 16.27 -1.33
N PRO A 121 27.91 15.36 -1.51
CA PRO A 121 28.22 13.97 -1.83
C PRO A 121 28.87 13.85 -3.22
N SER A 122 29.73 12.85 -3.38
CA SER A 122 30.16 12.44 -4.72
C SER A 122 28.99 11.77 -5.45
N PRO A 123 28.78 12.04 -6.75
CA PRO A 123 27.74 11.36 -7.54
C PRO A 123 27.84 9.83 -7.51
N GLU A 124 29.05 9.28 -7.31
CA GLU A 124 29.31 7.84 -7.26
C GLU A 124 29.08 7.22 -5.87
N ALA A 125 28.87 8.04 -4.83
CA ALA A 125 28.78 7.57 -3.46
C ALA A 125 27.84 8.46 -2.61
N SER A 126 26.61 7.99 -2.41
CA SER A 126 25.69 8.56 -1.42
C SER A 126 25.53 7.59 -0.26
N ALA A 127 25.90 8.02 0.95
CA ALA A 127 25.82 7.19 2.15
C ALA A 127 24.39 7.01 2.67
N VAL A 128 23.47 7.89 2.25
CA VAL A 128 22.06 7.90 2.66
C VAL A 128 21.17 8.00 1.43
N SER A 129 19.88 7.73 1.59
CA SER A 129 18.92 8.00 0.54
C SER A 129 17.69 8.66 1.12
N LEU A 130 17.21 9.68 0.42
CA LEU A 130 16.07 10.49 0.82
C LEU A 130 14.82 9.90 0.19
N MET A 131 13.81 9.61 0.99
CA MET A 131 12.56 9.04 0.52
C MET A 131 11.52 10.14 0.37
N LEU A 132 10.95 10.27 -0.82
CA LEU A 132 9.95 11.29 -1.14
C LEU A 132 8.68 10.64 -1.72
N GLY A 133 7.58 10.85 -1.02
CA GLY A 133 6.25 10.54 -1.54
C GLY A 133 5.83 11.57 -2.59
N VAL A 134 5.47 11.12 -3.79
CA VAL A 134 5.02 11.97 -4.90
C VAL A 134 3.72 11.44 -5.48
N HIS A 135 2.99 12.27 -6.21
CA HIS A 135 1.73 11.84 -6.84
C HIS A 135 1.98 10.85 -7.99
N ASP A 136 3.03 11.08 -8.79
CA ASP A 136 3.40 10.25 -9.93
C ASP A 136 4.93 10.15 -10.01
N ALA A 137 5.48 9.00 -9.59
CA ALA A 137 6.92 8.81 -9.51
C ALA A 137 7.57 8.72 -10.90
N GLU A 138 6.83 8.29 -11.93
CA GLU A 138 7.34 8.17 -13.29
C GLU A 138 7.46 9.55 -13.95
N ALA A 139 6.43 10.39 -13.79
CA ALA A 139 6.45 11.76 -14.28
C ALA A 139 7.57 12.59 -13.62
N VAL A 140 7.74 12.47 -12.30
CA VAL A 140 8.81 13.16 -11.57
C VAL A 140 10.18 12.63 -11.98
N ARG A 141 10.35 11.31 -12.11
CA ARG A 141 11.60 10.71 -12.62
C ARG A 141 11.93 11.22 -14.01
N ALA A 142 10.97 11.23 -14.94
CA ALA A 142 11.18 11.74 -16.29
C ALA A 142 11.59 13.22 -16.31
N ALA A 143 10.93 14.07 -15.50
CA ALA A 143 11.30 15.47 -15.34
C ALA A 143 12.70 15.64 -14.76
N ALA A 144 13.06 14.84 -13.74
CA ALA A 144 14.38 14.87 -13.13
C ALA A 144 15.48 14.48 -14.14
N LEU A 145 15.29 13.41 -14.90
CA LEU A 145 16.23 12.96 -15.95
C LEU A 145 16.42 14.04 -17.03
N ALA A 146 15.33 14.69 -17.45
CA ALA A 146 15.39 15.81 -18.40
C ALA A 146 16.15 17.04 -17.84
N ARG A 147 16.29 17.14 -16.52
CA ARG A 147 17.01 18.21 -15.81
C ARG A 147 18.34 17.74 -15.21
N GLY A 148 18.93 16.68 -15.77
CA GLY A 148 20.32 16.29 -15.47
C GLY A 148 20.48 15.31 -14.31
N ALA A 149 19.41 14.78 -13.73
CA ALA A 149 19.50 13.63 -12.84
C ALA A 149 19.86 12.35 -13.62
N THR A 150 20.37 11.35 -12.92
CA THR A 150 20.63 10.01 -13.47
C THR A 150 19.72 8.97 -12.81
N GLY A 151 19.27 7.98 -13.57
CA GLY A 151 18.54 6.83 -13.03
C GLY A 151 19.48 5.87 -12.31
N ASP A 152 19.15 5.51 -11.07
CA ASP A 152 19.94 4.56 -10.26
C ASP A 152 19.53 3.10 -10.54
N ARG A 153 18.23 2.85 -10.70
CA ARG A 153 17.65 1.53 -10.99
C ARG A 153 16.34 1.66 -11.75
N GLU A 154 15.90 0.57 -12.38
CA GLU A 154 14.61 0.53 -13.07
C GLU A 154 13.46 0.71 -12.06
N PRO A 155 12.42 1.51 -12.39
CA PRO A 155 11.21 1.58 -11.59
C PRO A 155 10.55 0.22 -11.44
N TYR A 156 9.88 0.02 -10.30
CA TYR A 156 9.18 -1.23 -10.03
C TYR A 156 7.99 -1.01 -9.10
N ASP A 157 7.02 -1.90 -9.22
CA ASP A 157 5.89 -1.98 -8.32
C ASP A 157 6.23 -2.87 -7.13
N GLY A 158 6.00 -2.37 -5.93
CA GLY A 158 6.33 -3.10 -4.71
C GLY A 158 5.77 -2.44 -3.47
N HIS A 159 5.40 -3.26 -2.48
CA HIS A 159 4.88 -2.79 -1.19
C HIS A 159 3.65 -1.86 -1.31
N GLY A 160 2.84 -2.04 -2.36
CA GLY A 160 1.64 -1.25 -2.63
C GLY A 160 1.90 0.13 -3.26
N GLN A 161 3.11 0.38 -3.76
CA GLN A 161 3.52 1.65 -4.37
C GLN A 161 4.26 1.42 -5.69
N HIS A 162 4.20 2.39 -6.58
CA HIS A 162 5.11 2.49 -7.71
C HIS A 162 6.37 3.22 -7.23
N ASN A 163 7.54 2.60 -7.40
CA ASN A 163 8.80 3.11 -6.85
C ASN A 163 9.78 3.40 -7.99
N ALA A 164 10.41 4.56 -7.93
CA ALA A 164 11.47 4.99 -8.85
C ALA A 164 12.65 5.57 -8.07
N TRP A 165 13.83 5.62 -8.68
CA TRP A 165 15.04 6.09 -8.02
C TRP A 165 15.90 6.94 -8.95
N ILE A 166 16.41 8.04 -8.40
CA ILE A 166 17.29 8.97 -9.11
C ILE A 166 18.46 9.39 -8.22
N VAL A 167 19.53 9.83 -8.86
CA VAL A 167 20.58 10.67 -8.26
C VAL A 167 20.46 12.05 -8.90
N ASP A 168 20.27 13.08 -8.08
CA ASP A 168 20.13 14.46 -8.58
C ASP A 168 21.48 15.03 -9.05
N PRO A 169 21.48 16.19 -9.74
CA PRO A 169 22.72 16.82 -10.22
C PRO A 169 23.73 17.19 -9.12
N PHE A 170 23.31 17.18 -7.85
CA PHE A 170 24.10 17.57 -6.69
C PHE A 170 24.61 16.34 -5.91
N GLY A 171 24.37 15.13 -6.43
CA GLY A 171 24.88 13.86 -5.91
C GLY A 171 24.01 13.22 -4.82
N HIS A 172 22.83 13.78 -4.50
CA HIS A 172 21.94 13.16 -3.52
C HIS A 172 21.08 12.08 -4.17
N ARG A 173 20.95 10.95 -3.47
CA ARG A 173 20.16 9.81 -3.92
C ARG A 173 18.73 9.88 -3.38
N TRP A 174 17.76 9.84 -4.27
CA TRP A 174 16.33 9.93 -3.95
C TRP A 174 15.58 8.67 -4.34
N GLY A 175 14.75 8.17 -3.41
CA GLY A 175 13.71 7.19 -3.67
C GLY A 175 12.36 7.88 -3.78
N LEU A 176 11.72 7.76 -4.93
CA LEU A 176 10.40 8.32 -5.24
C LEU A 176 9.37 7.21 -5.10
N SER A 177 8.32 7.47 -4.33
CA SER A 177 7.20 6.53 -4.18
C SER A 177 5.90 7.24 -4.48
N SER A 178 5.12 6.70 -5.40
CA SER A 178 3.75 7.13 -5.67
C SER A 178 2.77 5.99 -5.39
N PRO A 179 1.47 6.29 -5.23
CA PRO A 179 0.46 5.26 -5.38
C PRO A 179 0.71 4.50 -6.68
N LEU A 180 0.40 3.20 -6.69
CA LEU A 180 0.25 2.50 -7.96
C LEU A 180 -0.77 3.30 -8.76
N THR A 181 -0.31 3.93 -9.84
CA THR A 181 -1.23 4.41 -10.85
C THR A 181 -1.95 3.16 -11.28
N ALA A 182 -3.22 3.03 -10.89
CA ALA A 182 -4.11 2.19 -11.65
C ALA A 182 -3.97 2.77 -13.06
N THR A 183 -3.16 2.14 -13.91
CA THR A 183 -3.54 2.08 -15.32
C THR A 183 -5.00 1.74 -15.22
N ALA A 184 -5.86 2.71 -15.51
CA ALA A 184 -7.25 2.41 -15.76
C ALA A 184 -7.15 1.39 -16.88
N SER A 185 -7.23 0.11 -16.51
CA SER A 185 -7.63 -0.93 -17.41
C SER A 185 -8.94 -0.39 -17.93
N THR A 186 -8.90 0.12 -19.14
CA THR A 186 -10.07 0.55 -19.84
C THR A 186 -10.91 -0.71 -20.05
N GLY A 187 -11.83 -0.94 -19.10
CA GLY A 187 -12.98 -1.83 -19.14
C GLY A 187 -12.70 -3.30 -19.43
N GLY A 188 -12.51 -4.10 -18.38
CA GLY A 188 -12.63 -5.56 -18.46
C GLY A 188 -11.91 -6.30 -17.34
N VAL A 189 -12.37 -7.52 -17.05
CA VAL A 189 -11.55 -8.51 -16.33
C VAL A 189 -10.53 -9.07 -17.31
N HIS A 190 -9.25 -9.09 -16.94
CA HIS A 190 -8.17 -9.63 -17.74
C HIS A 190 -7.82 -11.08 -17.35
N HIS A 191 -7.13 -11.77 -18.26
CA HIS A 191 -6.49 -13.04 -17.96
C HIS A 191 -5.58 -12.91 -16.72
N GLY A 192 -5.74 -13.81 -15.77
CA GLY A 192 -4.97 -13.84 -14.53
C GLY A 192 -5.53 -12.97 -13.39
N ASP A 193 -6.59 -12.19 -13.63
CA ASP A 193 -7.24 -11.39 -12.58
C ASP A 193 -8.02 -12.28 -11.60
N VAL A 194 -8.02 -11.88 -10.32
CA VAL A 194 -8.88 -12.49 -9.31
C VAL A 194 -10.31 -11.97 -9.50
N VAL A 195 -11.25 -12.86 -9.78
CA VAL A 195 -12.67 -12.54 -10.01
C VAL A 195 -13.59 -12.96 -8.90
N TYR A 196 -13.09 -13.82 -8.03
CA TYR A 196 -13.75 -14.22 -6.81
C TYR A 196 -12.70 -14.62 -5.79
N ALA A 197 -12.92 -14.28 -4.53
CA ALA A 197 -12.14 -14.83 -3.44
C ALA A 197 -13.04 -15.22 -2.27
N SER A 198 -12.61 -16.21 -1.49
CA SER A 198 -13.34 -16.58 -0.28
C SER A 198 -12.40 -16.82 0.88
N VAL A 199 -12.78 -16.31 2.04
CA VAL A 199 -12.16 -16.66 3.30
C VAL A 199 -12.66 -18.05 3.70
N TRP A 200 -11.75 -19.00 3.73
CA TRP A 200 -11.99 -20.35 4.21
C TRP A 200 -11.70 -20.40 5.70
N ALA A 201 -12.71 -20.76 6.48
CA ALA A 201 -12.64 -20.79 7.93
C ALA A 201 -13.29 -22.07 8.46
N ALA A 202 -12.80 -22.58 9.59
CA ALA A 202 -13.48 -23.70 10.26
C ALA A 202 -14.88 -23.32 10.77
N GLU A 203 -15.05 -22.07 11.18
CA GLU A 203 -16.28 -21.52 11.79
C GLU A 203 -16.73 -20.27 11.01
N PRO A 204 -17.44 -20.42 9.87
CA PRO A 204 -17.76 -19.29 8.98
C PRO A 204 -18.65 -18.24 9.65
N THR A 205 -19.54 -18.64 10.57
CA THR A 205 -20.37 -17.71 11.36
C THR A 205 -19.51 -16.77 12.21
N ARG A 206 -18.46 -17.30 12.83
CA ARG A 206 -17.55 -16.51 13.66
C ARG A 206 -16.68 -15.60 12.81
N ALA A 207 -16.19 -16.10 11.67
CA ALA A 207 -15.46 -15.30 10.70
C ALA A 207 -16.32 -14.14 10.16
N ALA A 208 -17.58 -14.40 9.78
CA ALA A 208 -18.52 -13.36 9.34
C ALA A 208 -18.71 -12.28 10.41
N ALA A 209 -18.96 -12.65 11.67
CA ALA A 209 -19.08 -11.69 12.76
C ALA A 209 -17.82 -10.82 12.94
N PHE A 210 -16.64 -11.44 12.85
CA PHE A 210 -15.36 -10.75 12.96
C PHE A 210 -15.13 -9.76 11.81
N TYR A 211 -15.25 -10.19 10.55
CA TYR A 211 -14.98 -9.31 9.40
C TYR A 211 -16.05 -8.23 9.25
N SER A 212 -17.30 -8.49 9.63
CA SER A 212 -18.32 -7.43 9.73
C SER A 212 -17.91 -6.34 10.73
N ALA A 213 -17.32 -6.71 11.87
CA ALA A 213 -16.90 -5.75 12.88
C ALA A 213 -15.61 -4.99 12.51
N VAL A 214 -14.65 -5.68 11.89
CA VAL A 214 -13.31 -5.11 11.61
C VAL A 214 -13.25 -4.39 10.26
N LEU A 215 -13.82 -5.01 9.22
CA LEU A 215 -13.76 -4.50 7.85
C LEU A 215 -15.06 -3.81 7.41
N GLY A 216 -16.12 -3.89 8.21
CA GLY A 216 -17.44 -3.36 7.83
C GLY A 216 -18.15 -4.22 6.78
N TRP A 217 -17.75 -5.48 6.60
CA TRP A 217 -18.36 -6.39 5.64
C TRP A 217 -19.83 -6.64 5.95
N ARG A 218 -20.67 -6.64 4.91
CA ARG A 218 -22.08 -7.01 5.03
C ARG A 218 -22.23 -8.48 4.63
N CYS A 219 -22.10 -9.36 5.60
CA CYS A 219 -22.17 -10.80 5.36
C CYS A 219 -23.64 -11.27 5.29
N GLU A 220 -24.04 -11.82 4.15
CA GLU A 220 -25.37 -12.39 3.89
C GLU A 220 -25.26 -13.91 3.85
N ARG A 221 -26.12 -14.61 4.61
CA ARG A 221 -26.03 -16.07 4.72
C ARG A 221 -26.54 -16.76 3.46
N ASN A 222 -25.79 -17.75 2.97
CA ASN A 222 -26.18 -18.62 1.86
C ASN A 222 -26.14 -20.11 2.27
N GLU A 223 -26.32 -21.01 1.31
CA GLU A 223 -26.36 -22.46 1.55
C GLU A 223 -25.02 -23.04 2.05
N ARG A 224 -23.89 -22.43 1.68
CA ARG A 224 -22.53 -22.94 1.95
C ARG A 224 -21.78 -22.15 3.02
N GLY A 225 -22.28 -20.98 3.42
CA GLY A 225 -21.63 -20.05 4.33
C GLY A 225 -22.23 -18.65 4.20
N TYR A 226 -21.41 -17.68 3.80
CA TYR A 226 -21.81 -16.29 3.62
C TYR A 226 -21.27 -15.71 2.32
N ASP A 227 -22.08 -14.89 1.66
CA ASP A 227 -21.62 -13.95 0.65
C ASP A 227 -21.36 -12.59 1.32
N VAL A 228 -20.42 -11.81 0.79
CA VAL A 228 -20.12 -10.47 1.29
C VAL A 228 -20.68 -9.46 0.29
N ALA A 229 -21.68 -8.69 0.73
CA ALA A 229 -22.37 -7.72 -0.09
C ALA A 229 -21.73 -6.33 -0.02
N GLY A 230 -21.70 -5.63 -1.16
CA GLY A 230 -21.19 -4.25 -1.25
C GLY A 230 -19.70 -4.11 -1.44
N THR A 231 -18.98 -5.22 -1.60
CA THR A 231 -17.61 -5.23 -2.14
C THR A 231 -17.67 -5.33 -3.65
N ARG A 232 -16.68 -4.76 -4.35
CA ARG A 232 -16.61 -4.86 -5.82
C ARG A 232 -16.17 -6.23 -6.29
N LEU A 233 -15.18 -6.82 -5.61
CA LEU A 233 -14.85 -8.22 -5.78
C LEU A 233 -15.95 -9.05 -5.11
N ASN A 234 -16.47 -10.06 -5.82
CA ASN A 234 -17.36 -11.02 -5.19
C ASN A 234 -16.58 -11.81 -4.14
N LEU A 235 -16.98 -11.65 -2.89
CA LEU A 235 -16.30 -12.26 -1.74
C LEU A 235 -17.25 -13.21 -1.01
N GLY A 236 -16.70 -14.27 -0.45
CA GLY A 236 -17.44 -15.20 0.41
C GLY A 236 -16.68 -15.63 1.65
N ILE A 237 -17.40 -16.28 2.56
CA ILE A 237 -16.85 -16.93 3.74
C ILE A 237 -17.45 -18.33 3.82
N TYR A 238 -16.59 -19.35 3.76
CA TYR A 238 -17.03 -20.75 3.70
C TYR A 238 -16.37 -21.64 4.75
N ALA A 239 -17.09 -22.70 5.13
CA ALA A 239 -16.60 -23.73 6.04
C ALA A 239 -15.60 -24.65 5.35
N VAL A 240 -14.31 -24.52 5.65
CA VAL A 240 -13.26 -25.48 5.25
C VAL A 240 -12.38 -25.76 6.48
N PRO A 241 -12.75 -26.75 7.31
CA PRO A 241 -12.10 -26.97 8.61
C PRO A 241 -10.62 -27.35 8.53
N ASP A 242 -10.25 -28.11 7.50
CA ASP A 242 -8.92 -28.71 7.37
C ASP A 242 -7.92 -27.82 6.61
N ASP A 243 -8.39 -26.72 6.00
CA ASP A 243 -7.57 -25.82 5.20
C ASP A 243 -8.05 -24.35 5.29
N PRO A 244 -7.87 -23.70 6.45
CA PRO A 244 -8.26 -22.31 6.63
C PRO A 244 -7.29 -21.37 5.89
N GLY A 245 -7.81 -20.44 5.10
CA GLY A 245 -6.99 -19.57 4.27
C GLY A 245 -7.80 -18.67 3.34
N LEU A 246 -7.12 -18.10 2.35
CA LEU A 246 -7.77 -17.34 1.28
C LEU A 246 -7.76 -18.19 0.01
N PHE A 247 -8.94 -18.52 -0.49
CA PHE A 247 -9.11 -19.17 -1.78
C PHE A 247 -9.38 -18.13 -2.86
N CYS A 248 -8.72 -18.27 -4.01
CA CYS A 248 -8.87 -17.35 -5.14
C CYS A 248 -9.35 -18.08 -6.39
N CYS A 249 -10.21 -17.43 -7.16
CA CYS A 249 -10.62 -17.86 -8.48
C CYS A 249 -10.14 -16.84 -9.51
N TYR A 250 -9.41 -17.31 -10.52
CA TYR A 250 -8.83 -16.46 -11.55
C TYR A 250 -9.57 -16.54 -12.87
N ALA A 251 -9.68 -15.40 -13.54
CA ALA A 251 -10.15 -15.34 -14.91
C ALA A 251 -9.10 -15.88 -15.88
N VAL A 252 -9.54 -16.67 -16.85
CA VAL A 252 -8.73 -17.13 -17.98
C VAL A 252 -9.52 -16.99 -19.26
N ASP A 253 -8.83 -16.66 -20.35
CA ASP A 253 -9.47 -16.51 -21.66
C ASP A 253 -9.96 -17.84 -22.23
N ASP A 254 -9.22 -18.91 -21.94
CA ASP A 254 -9.50 -20.29 -22.39
C ASP A 254 -9.31 -21.24 -21.21
N LEU A 255 -10.44 -21.68 -20.62
CA LEU A 255 -10.45 -22.57 -19.47
C LEU A 255 -9.91 -23.96 -19.79
N ASP A 256 -10.24 -24.50 -20.96
CA ASP A 256 -9.79 -25.83 -21.39
C ASP A 256 -8.26 -25.83 -21.51
N ALA A 257 -7.68 -24.83 -22.17
CA ALA A 257 -6.24 -24.69 -22.29
C ALA A 257 -5.55 -24.41 -20.94
N ALA A 258 -6.17 -23.62 -20.06
CA ALA A 258 -5.60 -23.31 -18.75
C ALA A 258 -5.56 -24.54 -17.83
N VAL A 259 -6.60 -25.37 -17.85
CA VAL A 259 -6.64 -26.65 -17.11
C VAL A 259 -5.54 -27.60 -17.57
N GLU A 260 -5.26 -27.68 -18.87
CA GLU A 260 -4.14 -28.47 -19.37
C GLU A 260 -2.78 -27.91 -18.91
N ARG A 261 -2.61 -26.58 -18.85
CA ARG A 261 -1.40 -25.96 -18.30
C ARG A 261 -1.22 -26.27 -16.81
N VAL A 262 -2.29 -26.27 -16.01
CA VAL A 262 -2.25 -26.67 -14.59
C VAL A 262 -1.69 -28.08 -14.45
N ARG A 263 -2.24 -29.04 -15.20
CA ARG A 263 -1.79 -30.44 -15.18
C ARG A 263 -0.35 -30.59 -15.65
N ALA A 264 0.03 -29.90 -16.73
CA ALA A 264 1.39 -29.92 -17.26
C ALA A 264 2.42 -29.30 -16.29
N ALA A 265 2.03 -28.31 -15.50
CA ALA A 265 2.87 -27.66 -14.49
C ALA A 265 2.98 -28.45 -13.18
N GLY A 266 2.34 -29.63 -13.08
CA GLY A 266 2.41 -30.51 -11.92
C GLY A 266 1.30 -30.31 -10.88
N GLY A 267 0.29 -29.50 -11.19
CA GLY A 267 -0.91 -29.33 -10.38
C GLY A 267 -2.00 -30.34 -10.75
N THR A 268 -3.14 -30.25 -10.07
CA THR A 268 -4.35 -31.02 -10.37
C THR A 268 -5.51 -30.09 -10.69
N ALA A 269 -6.45 -30.56 -11.51
CA ALA A 269 -7.65 -29.83 -11.90
C ALA A 269 -8.82 -30.81 -12.08
N THR A 270 -9.98 -30.45 -11.56
CA THR A 270 -11.23 -31.21 -11.74
C THR A 270 -11.69 -31.20 -13.19
N ASP A 271 -12.74 -31.95 -13.50
CA ASP A 271 -13.48 -31.73 -14.74
C ASP A 271 -14.15 -30.36 -14.71
N ILE A 272 -14.31 -29.75 -15.88
CA ILE A 272 -14.94 -28.44 -16.01
C ILE A 272 -16.43 -28.57 -15.72
N ASP A 273 -16.87 -27.82 -14.71
CA ASP A 273 -18.26 -27.73 -14.30
C ASP A 273 -18.92 -26.52 -14.97
N VAL A 274 -20.10 -26.74 -15.58
CA VAL A 274 -20.86 -25.71 -16.28
C VAL A 274 -21.99 -25.24 -15.39
N ARG A 275 -21.87 -24.02 -14.87
CA ARG A 275 -22.83 -23.41 -13.94
C ARG A 275 -23.57 -22.25 -14.59
N PRO A 276 -24.71 -21.82 -14.03
CA PRO A 276 -25.46 -20.67 -14.56
C PRO A 276 -24.66 -19.36 -14.63
N TYR A 277 -23.58 -19.25 -13.85
CA TYR A 277 -22.71 -18.08 -13.75
C TYR A 277 -21.34 -18.25 -14.42
N GLY A 278 -21.13 -19.33 -15.18
CA GLY A 278 -19.89 -19.56 -15.92
C GLY A 278 -19.39 -20.99 -15.84
N ARG A 279 -18.29 -21.25 -16.57
CA ARG A 279 -17.56 -22.51 -16.54
C ARG A 279 -16.44 -22.40 -15.51
N ILE A 280 -16.31 -23.37 -14.64
CA ILE A 280 -15.31 -23.35 -13.56
C ILE A 280 -14.58 -24.69 -13.46
N SER A 281 -13.32 -24.66 -13.05
CA SER A 281 -12.55 -25.82 -12.64
C SER A 281 -11.84 -25.54 -11.32
N ASP A 282 -12.04 -26.40 -10.33
CA ASP A 282 -11.27 -26.36 -9.09
C ASP A 282 -9.90 -26.99 -9.33
N CYS A 283 -8.86 -26.39 -8.78
CA CYS A 283 -7.47 -26.73 -9.03
C CYS A 283 -6.66 -26.78 -7.72
N THR A 284 -5.54 -27.48 -7.77
CA THR A 284 -4.51 -27.45 -6.72
C THR A 284 -3.16 -27.27 -7.40
N ASP A 285 -2.34 -26.34 -6.91
CA ASP A 285 -1.03 -26.09 -7.49
C ASP A 285 0.01 -27.19 -7.16
N ASP A 286 1.22 -27.05 -7.70
CA ASP A 286 2.33 -28.00 -7.52
C ASP A 286 2.91 -28.02 -6.09
N GLN A 287 2.36 -27.19 -5.20
CA GLN A 287 2.72 -27.04 -3.80
C GLN A 287 1.55 -27.35 -2.85
N GLY A 288 0.36 -27.68 -3.38
CA GLY A 288 -0.80 -28.08 -2.61
C GLY A 288 -1.80 -26.95 -2.30
N ALA A 289 -1.60 -25.74 -2.83
CA ALA A 289 -2.53 -24.64 -2.58
C ALA A 289 -3.76 -24.73 -3.49
N PRO A 290 -4.98 -24.63 -2.94
CA PRO A 290 -6.22 -24.69 -3.72
C PRO A 290 -6.53 -23.34 -4.39
N PHE A 291 -7.01 -23.39 -5.63
CA PHE A 291 -7.52 -22.25 -6.39
C PHE A 291 -8.58 -22.71 -7.40
N ALA A 292 -9.25 -21.78 -8.08
CA ALA A 292 -10.11 -22.10 -9.21
C ALA A 292 -9.79 -21.27 -10.45
N LEU A 293 -10.20 -21.77 -11.61
CA LEU A 293 -10.15 -21.08 -12.88
C LEU A 293 -11.55 -20.95 -13.46
N THR A 294 -11.86 -19.78 -14.03
CA THR A 294 -13.14 -19.52 -14.68
C THR A 294 -12.97 -18.63 -15.91
N THR A 295 -13.91 -18.73 -16.84
CA THR A 295 -14.06 -17.74 -17.92
C THR A 295 -15.06 -16.67 -17.50
N VAL A 296 -14.70 -15.40 -17.64
CA VAL A 296 -15.67 -14.31 -17.48
C VAL A 296 -16.44 -14.12 -18.79
N PRO A 297 -17.78 -14.15 -18.78
CA PRO A 297 -18.58 -13.86 -19.96
C PRO A 297 -18.27 -12.47 -20.53
N ALA A 298 -18.16 -12.35 -21.86
CA ALA A 298 -17.82 -11.08 -22.53
C ALA A 298 -18.87 -9.97 -22.32
N ASP A 299 -20.07 -10.32 -21.85
CA ASP A 299 -21.17 -9.42 -21.52
C ASP A 299 -21.29 -9.13 -20.01
N ALA A 300 -20.30 -9.53 -19.20
CA ALA A 300 -20.28 -9.20 -17.78
C ALA A 300 -20.22 -7.67 -17.57
N PRO A 301 -20.98 -7.11 -16.62
CA PRO A 301 -21.00 -5.67 -16.36
C PRO A 301 -19.59 -5.12 -16.05
N GLU A 302 -19.27 -3.93 -16.59
CA GLU A 302 -17.97 -3.25 -16.42
C GLU A 302 -17.62 -2.93 -14.95
N ASP A 303 -18.58 -3.00 -14.03
CA ASP A 303 -18.38 -2.66 -12.61
C ASP A 303 -17.44 -3.62 -11.86
N ARG A 304 -17.16 -4.79 -12.44
CA ARG A 304 -16.17 -5.78 -11.99
C ARG A 304 -14.72 -5.37 -12.24
N ALA A 305 -14.48 -4.36 -13.09
CA ALA A 305 -13.14 -4.05 -13.64
C ALA A 305 -12.35 -2.96 -12.89
N SER A 306 -12.83 -2.46 -11.74
CA SER A 306 -12.19 -1.33 -11.05
C SER A 306 -11.86 -1.65 -9.61
N ASN A 307 -10.58 -1.89 -9.31
CA ASN A 307 -10.03 -2.04 -7.96
C ASN A 307 -9.92 -0.67 -7.23
N VAL A 308 -11.01 0.10 -7.15
CA VAL A 308 -11.03 1.38 -6.42
C VAL A 308 -11.62 1.21 -5.01
N LYS A 309 -10.94 1.86 -4.07
CA LYS A 309 -11.03 1.82 -2.60
C LYS A 309 -12.42 2.12 -2.01
N GLY A 310 -13.15 1.09 -1.61
CA GLY A 310 -14.16 1.14 -0.54
C GLY A 310 -13.61 0.55 0.77
N GLN A 311 -14.22 0.90 1.91
CA GLN A 311 -13.89 0.25 3.19
C GLN A 311 -14.19 -1.26 3.09
N GLY A 312 -13.18 -2.08 3.33
CA GLY A 312 -13.30 -3.54 3.31
C GLY A 312 -13.03 -4.20 1.96
N ASP A 313 -12.74 -3.46 0.89
CA ASP A 313 -12.35 -4.09 -0.39
C ASP A 313 -10.97 -4.76 -0.29
N LEU A 314 -10.83 -5.91 -0.97
CA LEU A 314 -9.55 -6.60 -1.11
C LEU A 314 -8.68 -5.84 -2.12
N THR A 315 -7.52 -5.36 -1.67
CA THR A 315 -6.65 -4.46 -2.48
C THR A 315 -5.33 -5.10 -2.89
N TYR A 316 -4.81 -6.02 -2.09
CA TYR A 316 -3.63 -6.82 -2.43
C TYR A 316 -3.73 -8.18 -1.76
N ILE A 317 -3.05 -9.17 -2.34
CA ILE A 317 -2.91 -10.51 -1.81
C ILE A 317 -1.42 -10.82 -1.72
N THR A 318 -0.99 -11.30 -0.56
CA THR A 318 0.38 -11.78 -0.35
C THR A 318 0.35 -13.29 -0.25
N TYR A 319 1.12 -13.97 -1.11
CA TYR A 319 1.31 -15.42 -1.02
C TYR A 319 2.52 -15.74 -0.14
N GLU A 320 2.27 -16.44 0.96
CA GLU A 320 3.32 -17.08 1.75
C GLU A 320 3.51 -18.52 1.26
N VAL A 321 4.65 -18.78 0.60
CA VAL A 321 4.92 -20.06 -0.05
C VAL A 321 6.27 -20.62 0.38
N ALA A 322 6.37 -21.95 0.39
CA ALA A 322 7.62 -22.62 0.74
C ALA A 322 8.72 -22.35 -0.29
N ASP A 323 8.38 -22.24 -1.58
CA ASP A 323 9.31 -21.94 -2.66
C ASP A 323 8.71 -20.91 -3.65
N SER A 324 9.18 -19.67 -3.54
CA SER A 324 8.71 -18.57 -4.39
C SER A 324 9.12 -18.71 -5.86
N LYS A 325 10.21 -19.44 -6.15
CA LYS A 325 10.64 -19.68 -7.53
C LYS A 325 9.72 -20.69 -8.22
N ARG A 326 9.35 -21.76 -7.52
CA ARG A 326 8.36 -22.73 -8.01
C ARG A 326 6.99 -22.10 -8.19
N PHE A 327 6.55 -21.30 -7.21
CA PHE A 327 5.30 -20.55 -7.31
C PHE A 327 5.25 -19.68 -8.57
N ARG A 328 6.28 -18.86 -8.81
CA ARG A 328 6.34 -18.01 -10.02
C ARG A 328 6.37 -18.83 -11.30
N ALA A 329 7.09 -19.94 -11.33
CA ALA A 329 7.13 -20.81 -12.51
C ALA A 329 5.75 -21.43 -12.81
N PHE A 330 5.06 -21.91 -11.78
CA PHE A 330 3.72 -22.48 -11.91
C PHE A 330 2.71 -21.43 -12.39
N TYR A 331 2.50 -20.37 -11.61
CA TYR A 331 1.48 -19.36 -11.92
C TYR A 331 1.84 -18.53 -13.16
N GLY A 332 3.13 -18.30 -13.45
CA GLY A 332 3.55 -17.69 -14.71
C GLY A 332 3.23 -18.55 -15.93
N SER A 333 3.31 -19.88 -15.81
CA SER A 333 2.89 -20.78 -16.91
C SER A 333 1.37 -20.86 -17.07
N VAL A 334 0.62 -20.84 -15.97
CA VAL A 334 -0.84 -21.03 -15.98
C VAL A 334 -1.58 -19.74 -16.33
N LEU A 335 -1.21 -18.64 -15.67
CA LEU A 335 -1.88 -17.33 -15.68
C LEU A 335 -1.09 -16.23 -16.40
N GLY A 336 0.13 -16.50 -16.86
CA GLY A 336 0.94 -15.49 -17.56
C GLY A 336 1.48 -14.37 -16.67
N TRP A 337 1.54 -14.60 -15.35
CA TRP A 337 2.21 -13.72 -14.39
C TRP A 337 3.73 -13.68 -14.56
#